data_AF-A0A418GP88-F1
#
_entry.id   AF-A0A418GP88-F1
#
_cell.length_a   1.000
_cell.length_b   1.000
_cell.length_c   1.000
_cell.angle_alpha   90.00
_cell.angle_beta   90.00
_cell.angle_gamma   90.00
#
_symmetry.space_group_name_H-M   'P 1'
#
loop_
_entity.id
_entity.type
_entity.pdbx_description
1 polymer ?
#
loop_
_entity_poly.entity_id
_entity_poly.type
_entity_poly.pdbx_seq_one_letter_code
_entity_poly.pdbx_strand_id
1 'polypeptide(L)' 'WIATLEAGSEARRKMEGVPKYGEIVIDINHVPMLANAFDKARAAQTSQQKEWSTMLLSMLHDIHQENAIYLMVRRLRD' A
#
# COMPACT_ATOMS: atom_id res chain seq x y z
N TRP A 1 2.74 5.71 -7.76
CA TRP A 1 1.79 4.64 -8.14
C TRP A 1 0.48 4.72 -7.35
N ILE A 2 0.42 5.44 -6.22
CA ILE A 2 -0.82 5.66 -5.45
C ILE A 2 -2.00 6.16 -6.31
N ALA A 3 -1.74 7.00 -7.31
CA ALA A 3 -2.76 7.49 -8.24
C ALA A 3 -3.43 6.40 -9.09
N THR A 4 -2.87 5.17 -9.17
CA THR A 4 -3.51 4.04 -9.86
C THR A 4 -4.60 3.38 -9.00
N LEU A 5 -4.69 3.73 -7.71
CA LEU A 5 -5.78 3.29 -6.84
C LEU A 5 -7.08 4.02 -7.18
N GLU A 6 -8.20 3.34 -6.97
CA GLU A 6 -9.54 3.88 -7.20
C GLU A 6 -9.72 5.22 -6.51
N ALA A 7 -10.16 6.23 -7.27
CA ALA A 7 -10.38 7.57 -6.77
C ALA A 7 -11.43 7.57 -5.65
N GLY A 8 -11.13 8.25 -4.55
CA GLY A 8 -12.03 8.32 -3.39
C GLY A 8 -12.06 7.09 -2.48
N SER A 9 -11.37 6.00 -2.85
CA SER A 9 -11.28 4.78 -2.02
C SER A 9 -10.52 5.01 -0.72
N GLU A 10 -10.85 4.21 0.31
CA GLU A 10 -10.14 4.23 1.59
C GLU A 10 -8.67 3.85 1.44
N ALA A 11 -8.37 2.86 0.57
CA ALA A 11 -7.00 2.47 0.25
C ALA A 11 -6.18 3.65 -0.29
N ARG A 12 -6.77 4.43 -1.21
CA ARG A 12 -6.12 5.62 -1.75
C ARG A 12 -5.89 6.68 -0.67
N ARG A 13 -6.90 6.98 0.15
CA ARG A 13 -6.78 7.94 1.26
C ARG A 13 -5.68 7.54 2.25
N LYS A 14 -5.58 6.25 2.61
CA LYS A 14 -4.54 5.73 3.50
C LYS A 14 -3.15 5.96 2.90
N MET A 15 -2.96 5.62 1.64
CA MET A 15 -1.67 5.76 0.96
C MET A 15 -1.29 7.21 0.70
N GLU A 16 -2.26 8.08 0.41
CA GLU A 16 -2.08 9.54 0.33
C GLU A 16 -1.64 10.16 1.67
N GLY A 17 -1.76 9.42 2.78
CA GLY A 17 -1.17 9.79 4.06
C GLY A 17 0.36 9.90 4.02
N VAL A 18 1.06 9.12 3.18
CA VAL A 18 2.54 9.18 3.08
C VAL A 18 3.03 10.57 2.65
N PRO A 19 2.61 11.13 1.50
CA PRO A 19 3.03 12.47 1.11
C PRO A 19 2.47 13.56 2.03
N LYS A 20 1.36 13.32 2.72
CA LYS A 20 0.69 14.31 3.59
C LYS A 20 1.34 14.43 4.97
N TYR A 21 1.71 13.30 5.58
CA TYR A 21 2.18 13.24 6.98
C TYR A 21 3.65 12.83 7.09
N GLY A 22 4.30 12.48 5.99
CA GLY A 22 5.67 11.96 5.96
C GLY A 22 5.74 10.47 6.25
N GLU A 23 4.82 9.93 7.06
CA GLU A 23 4.72 8.50 7.35
C GLU A 23 3.29 8.00 7.57
N ILE A 24 3.10 6.69 7.39
CA ILE A 24 1.89 5.97 7.80
C ILE A 24 2.25 4.64 8.46
N VAL A 25 1.36 4.16 9.33
CA VAL A 25 1.38 2.80 9.87
C VAL A 25 0.37 1.94 9.12
N ILE A 26 0.79 0.75 8.70
CA ILE A 26 -0.07 -0.30 8.14
C ILE A 26 -0.01 -1.50 9.08
N ASP A 27 -1.15 -1.88 9.62
CA ASP A 27 -1.34 -3.07 10.46
C ASP A 27 -2.29 -4.07 9.78
N ILE A 28 -2.54 -5.19 10.47
CA ILE A 28 -3.41 -6.28 10.00
C ILE A 28 -4.79 -5.83 9.53
N ASN A 29 -5.38 -4.79 10.14
CA ASN A 29 -6.72 -4.31 9.79
C ASN A 29 -6.75 -3.65 8.40
N HIS A 30 -5.59 -3.19 7.91
CA HIS A 30 -5.45 -2.55 6.61
C HIS A 30 -5.16 -3.55 5.49
N VAL A 31 -4.67 -4.75 5.84
CA VAL A 31 -4.17 -5.74 4.86
C VAL A 31 -5.23 -6.11 3.82
N PRO A 32 -6.47 -6.53 4.18
CA PRO A 32 -7.45 -6.95 3.17
C PRO A 32 -7.79 -5.85 2.17
N MET A 33 -7.99 -4.62 2.68
CA MET A 33 -8.30 -3.45 1.88
C MET A 33 -7.16 -3.09 0.93
N LEU A 34 -5.92 -3.01 1.44
CA LEU A 34 -4.77 -2.61 0.64
C LEU A 34 -4.39 -3.68 -0.39
N ALA A 35 -4.44 -4.96 -0.01
CA ALA A 35 -4.11 -6.06 -0.92
C ALA A 35 -5.05 -6.09 -2.12
N ASN A 36 -6.37 -6.05 -1.88
CA ASN A 36 -7.38 -6.02 -2.94
C ASN A 36 -7.26 -4.77 -3.82
N ALA A 37 -7.02 -3.59 -3.23
CA ALA A 37 -6.90 -2.36 -4.00
C ALA A 37 -5.67 -2.36 -4.91
N PHE A 38 -4.52 -2.83 -4.41
CA PHE A 38 -3.30 -2.90 -5.21
C PHE A 38 -3.34 -4.01 -6.26
N ASP A 39 -3.97 -5.16 -5.99
CA ASP A 39 -4.13 -6.21 -6.99
C ASP A 39 -4.99 -5.73 -8.17
N LYS A 40 -6.13 -5.08 -7.90
CA LYS A 40 -6.98 -4.44 -8.94
C LYS A 40 -6.23 -3.38 -9.73
N ALA A 41 -5.41 -2.57 -9.05
CA ALA A 41 -4.67 -1.50 -9.69
C ALA A 41 -3.58 -1.99 -10.66
N ARG A 42 -3.16 -3.28 -10.59
CA ARG A 42 -2.11 -3.84 -11.47
C ARG A 42 -2.40 -3.66 -12.95
N ALA A 43 -3.67 -3.67 -13.36
CA ALA A 43 -4.05 -3.47 -14.75
C ALA A 43 -3.66 -2.09 -15.30
N ALA A 44 -3.68 -1.05 -14.46
CA ALA A 44 -3.37 0.32 -14.82
C ALA A 44 -1.90 0.72 -14.56
N GLN A 45 -1.09 -0.21 -14.06
CA GLN A 45 0.28 0.05 -13.63
C GLN A 45 1.31 -0.20 -14.74
N THR A 46 2.34 0.63 -14.77
CA THR A 46 3.56 0.36 -15.55
C THR A 46 4.31 -0.86 -15.00
N SER A 47 5.26 -1.42 -15.75
CA SER A 47 6.08 -2.56 -15.29
C SER A 47 6.78 -2.28 -13.96
N GLN A 48 7.39 -1.09 -13.82
CA GLN A 48 8.03 -0.67 -12.58
C GLN A 48 7.04 -0.54 -11.41
N GLN A 49 5.83 -0.05 -11.68
CA GLN A 49 4.79 0.05 -10.65
C GLN A 49 4.28 -1.33 -10.21
N LYS A 50 4.22 -2.31 -11.12
CA LYS A 50 3.88 -3.69 -10.80
C LYS A 50 4.93 -4.35 -9.91
N GLU A 51 6.21 -4.06 -10.11
CA GLU A 51 7.29 -4.51 -9.22
C GLU A 51 7.10 -3.95 -7.80
N TRP A 52 6.81 -2.65 -7.68
CA TRP A 52 6.51 -2.03 -6.38
C TRP A 52 5.26 -2.63 -5.72
N SER A 53 4.19 -2.85 -6.48
CA SER A 53 2.99 -3.51 -5.96
C SER A 53 3.26 -4.95 -5.53
N THR A 54 4.12 -5.68 -6.24
CA THR A 54 4.50 -7.05 -5.86
C THR A 54 5.25 -7.06 -4.53
N MET A 55 6.21 -6.15 -4.34
CA MET A 55 6.93 -6.01 -3.06
C MET A 55 5.98 -5.64 -1.92
N LEU A 56 5.06 -4.69 -2.13
CA LEU A 56 4.08 -4.31 -1.12
C LEU A 56 3.16 -5.46 -0.75
N LEU A 57 2.62 -6.19 -1.73
CA LEU A 57 1.74 -7.33 -1.50
C LEU A 57 2.45 -8.45 -0.71
N SER A 58 3.74 -8.68 -0.95
CA SER A 58 4.56 -9.59 -0.13
C SER A 58 4.61 -9.15 1.33
N MET A 59 4.93 -7.88 1.59
CA MET A 59 5.00 -7.36 2.96
C MET A 59 3.62 -7.40 3.67
N LEU A 60 2.53 -7.18 2.93
CA LEU A 60 1.17 -7.33 3.48
C LEU A 60 0.83 -8.79 3.80
N HIS A 61 1.32 -9.73 2.99
CA HIS A 61 1.19 -11.15 3.26
C HIS A 61 1.93 -11.54 4.55
N ASP A 62 3.14 -11.00 4.77
CA ASP A 62 3.92 -11.24 5.98
C ASP A 62 3.19 -10.75 7.24
N ILE A 63 2.57 -9.55 7.20
CA ILE A 63 1.70 -9.06 8.31
C ILE A 63 0.54 -10.04 8.57
N HIS A 64 -0.07 -10.60 7.52
CA HIS A 64 -1.19 -11.53 7.67
C HIS A 64 -0.78 -12.87 8.27
N GLN A 65 0.42 -13.37 7.97
CA GLN A 65 0.95 -14.59 8.60
C GLN A 65 1.38 -14.33 10.05
N GLU A 66 1.92 -13.15 10.33
CA GLU A 66 2.46 -12.77 11.63
C GLU A 66 1.75 -11.52 12.19
N ASN A 67 0.59 -11.73 12.83
CA ASN A 67 -0.30 -10.65 13.32
C ASN A 67 0.36 -9.61 14.25
N ALA A 68 1.53 -9.90 14.83
CA ALA A 68 2.26 -8.97 15.71
C ALA A 68 3.11 -7.92 14.95
N ILE A 69 3.17 -8.00 13.62
CA ILE A 69 3.99 -7.13 12.77
C ILE A 69 3.15 -5.97 12.20
N TYR A 70 3.75 -4.78 12.13
CA TYR A 70 3.22 -3.64 11.38
C TYR A 70 4.30 -3.05 10.46
N LEU A 71 3.89 -2.46 9.35
CA LEU A 71 4.77 -1.75 8.43
C LEU A 71 4.68 -0.24 8.70
N MET A 72 5.85 0.41 8.76
CA MET A 72 5.96 1.86 8.75
C MET A 72 6.48 2.31 7.40
N VAL A 73 5.68 3.10 6.68
CA VAL A 73 6.05 3.61 5.35
C VAL A 73 6.40 5.08 5.49
N ARG A 74 7.64 5.45 5.16
CA ARG A 74 8.16 6.81 5.32
C ARG A 74 8.64 7.39 3.99
N ARG A 75 8.32 8.66 3.73
CA ARG A 75 8.87 9.43 2.60
C ARG A 75 10.37 9.68 2.85
N LEU A 76 11.21 9.39 1.85
CA LEU A 76 12.68 9.43 2.01
C LEU A 76 13.36 10.75 1.61
N ARG A 77 12.65 11.75 1.05
CA ARG A 77 13.11 13.12 0.74
C ARG A 77 11.94 13.95 0.21
N ASP A 78 12.07 15.28 0.29
CA ASP A 78 11.24 16.27 -0.42
C ASP A 78 11.86 16.63 -1.77
#